data_AF-A0A7Y2MUK2-F1
#
_entry.id   AF-A0A7Y2MUK2-F1
#
_cell.length_a   1.000
_cell.length_b   1.000
_cell.length_c   1.000
_cell.angle_alpha   90.00
_cell.angle_beta   90.00
_cell.angle_gamma   90.00
#
_symmetry.space_group_name_H-M   'P 1'
#
loop_
_entity.id
_entity.type
_entity.pdbx_description
1 polymer ?
#
loop_
_entity_poly.entity_id
_entity_poly.type
_entity_poly.pdbx_seq_one_letter_code
_entity_poly.pdbx_strand_id
1 'polypeptide(L)'
;MDSRASAPRNMAWTPRPGWATVRLVGTCADRTLRRGQVVQHAPGEEYDIPGRDDGLEPGTLVIVLSESARLVEDDLHLVPDPAIVAVGEELP
;
A
#
# COMPACT_ATOMS: atom_id res chain seq x y z
N MET A 1 -7.37 -31.54 -5.95
CA MET A 1 -8.17 -30.92 -4.87
C MET A 1 -7.37 -29.73 -4.38
N ASP A 2 -7.51 -28.59 -5.08
CA ASP A 2 -6.88 -27.33 -4.70
C ASP A 2 -7.75 -26.67 -3.63
N SER A 3 -7.44 -26.94 -2.37
CA SER A 3 -7.99 -26.17 -1.26
C SER A 3 -7.26 -24.81 -1.20
N ARG A 4 -7.53 -23.91 -2.16
CA ARG A 4 -7.30 -22.49 -1.92
C ARG A 4 -8.29 -22.10 -0.83
N ALA A 5 -7.79 -21.96 0.39
CA ALA A 5 -8.55 -21.40 1.49
C ALA A 5 -9.09 -20.04 1.02
N SER A 6 -10.39 -20.00 0.72
CA SER A 6 -11.09 -18.75 0.46
C SER A 6 -11.09 -17.99 1.78
N ALA A 7 -10.27 -16.95 1.86
CA ALA A 7 -10.26 -16.09 3.03
C ALA A 7 -11.68 -15.52 3.21
N PRO A 8 -12.19 -15.46 4.44
CA PRO A 8 -13.54 -14.99 4.68
C PRO A 8 -13.66 -13.53 4.22
N ARG A 9 -14.61 -13.28 3.33
CA ARG A 9 -14.97 -12.00 2.67
C ARG A 9 -15.29 -10.81 3.61
N ASN A 10 -15.13 -11.00 4.92
CA ASN A 10 -15.36 -10.05 6.01
C ASN A 10 -14.08 -9.73 6.80
N MET A 11 -12.91 -10.20 6.38
CA MET A 11 -11.65 -9.65 6.86
C MET A 11 -11.51 -8.26 6.23
N ALA A 12 -12.03 -7.24 6.91
CA ALA A 12 -11.61 -5.87 6.61
C ALA A 12 -10.09 -5.88 6.77
N TRP A 13 -9.36 -5.80 5.66
CA TRP A 13 -7.90 -5.68 5.64
C TRP A 13 -7.51 -4.27 6.07
N THR A 14 -7.96 -3.92 7.28
CA THR A 14 -7.57 -2.72 7.99
C THR A 14 -6.09 -2.88 8.29
N PRO A 15 -5.23 -2.04 7.72
CA PRO A 15 -3.81 -2.09 8.03
C PRO A 15 -3.63 -1.88 9.54
N ARG A 16 -2.64 -2.59 10.12
CA ARG A 16 -2.19 -2.26 11.47
C ARG A 16 -1.51 -0.88 11.45
N PRO A 17 -1.42 -0.16 12.58
CA PRO A 17 -0.61 1.05 12.64
C PRO A 17 0.79 0.82 12.06
N GLY A 18 1.25 1.75 11.22
CA GLY A 18 2.50 1.65 10.47
C GLY A 18 2.36 0.99 9.09
N TRP A 19 1.14 0.83 8.58
CA TRP A 19 0.87 0.15 7.31
C TRP A 19 -0.17 0.86 6.46
N ALA A 20 -0.04 0.66 5.15
CA ALA A 20 -1.03 1.00 4.14
C ALA A 20 -1.47 -0.25 3.36
N THR A 21 -2.76 -0.30 3.03
CA THR A 21 -3.30 -1.18 1.99
C THR A 21 -3.24 -0.41 0.67
N VAL A 22 -2.52 -0.96 -0.31
CA VAL A 22 -2.20 -0.31 -1.59
C VAL A 22 -2.63 -1.22 -2.75
N ARG A 23 -3.38 -0.67 -3.70
CA ARG A 23 -3.62 -1.32 -5.00
C ARG A 23 -2.47 -0.99 -5.94
N LEU A 24 -1.78 -1.98 -6.47
CA LEU A 24 -0.71 -1.72 -7.44
C LEU A 24 -1.30 -1.41 -8.81
N VAL A 25 -0.93 -0.26 -9.37
CA VAL A 25 -1.51 0.28 -10.62
C VAL A 25 -0.49 0.39 -11.76
N GLY A 26 0.78 0.05 -11.51
CA GLY A 26 1.81 0.05 -12.54
C GLY A 26 3.21 -0.23 -12.01
N THR A 27 4.16 -0.23 -12.93
CA THR A 27 5.59 -0.41 -12.66
C THR A 27 6.34 0.90 -12.85
N CYS A 28 7.45 1.04 -12.14
CA CYS A 28 8.39 2.13 -12.35
C CYS A 28 9.49 1.71 -13.35
N ALA A 29 10.27 2.68 -13.82
CA ALA A 29 11.46 2.40 -14.64
C ALA A 29 12.48 1.55 -13.86
N ASP A 30 12.63 1.83 -12.56
CA ASP A 30 13.34 0.96 -11.63
C ASP A 30 12.45 -0.22 -11.21
N ARG A 31 12.96 -1.44 -11.40
CA ARG A 31 12.24 -2.70 -11.09
C ARG A 31 12.11 -2.96 -9.58
N THR A 32 12.90 -2.27 -8.75
CA THR A 32 12.76 -2.30 -7.29
C THR A 32 11.58 -1.46 -6.82
N LEU A 33 10.98 -0.64 -7.69
CA LEU A 33 9.87 0.25 -7.36
C LEU A 33 8.58 -0.13 -8.08
N ARG A 34 7.45 0.03 -7.38
CA ARG A 34 6.11 -0.13 -7.94
C ARG A 34 5.26 1.09 -7.65
N ARG A 35 4.35 1.39 -8.57
CA ARG A 35 3.37 2.45 -8.40
C ARG A 35 2.08 1.86 -7.85
N GLY A 36 1.53 2.51 -6.84
CA GLY A 36 0.29 2.11 -6.21
C GLY A 36 -0.64 3.27 -5.91
N GLN A 37 -1.87 2.91 -5.56
CA GLN A 37 -2.89 3.80 -5.06
C GLN A 37 -3.30 3.34 -3.66
N VAL A 38 -3.29 4.26 -2.69
CA VAL A 38 -3.70 3.97 -1.32
C VAL A 38 -5.19 3.66 -1.29
N VAL A 39 -5.55 2.55 -0.67
CA VAL A 39 -6.94 2.15 -0.43
C VAL A 39 -7.31 2.47 1.01
N GLN A 40 -6.40 2.19 1.95
CA GLN A 40 -6.57 2.47 3.37
C GLN A 40 -5.19 2.66 3.99
N HIS A 41 -5.09 3.51 5.00
CA HIS A 41 -3.84 3.77 5.70
C HIS A 41 -4.10 3.88 7.21
N ALA A 42 -3.23 3.26 7.99
CA ALA A 42 -3.21 3.34 9.44
C ALA A 42 -1.83 3.86 9.85
N PRO A 43 -1.65 5.18 10.03
CA PRO A 43 -0.35 5.75 10.39
C PRO A 43 0.16 5.17 11.70
N GLY A 44 1.45 4.86 11.76
CA GLY A 44 2.13 4.46 12.99
C GLY A 44 2.49 5.64 13.91
N GLU A 45 3.01 5.35 15.11
CA GLU A 45 3.54 6.40 16.01
C GLU A 45 4.83 7.04 15.47
N GLU A 46 5.63 6.27 14.71
CA GLU A 46 6.86 6.71 14.04
C GLU A 46 6.59 7.09 12.57
N TYR A 47 5.45 7.73 12.30
CA TYR A 47 5.05 8.10 10.95
C TYR A 47 6.02 9.14 10.36
N ASP A 48 6.75 8.74 9.31
CA ASP A 48 7.72 9.57 8.58
C ASP A 48 7.63 9.26 7.08
N ILE A 49 6.45 9.46 6.48
CA ILE A 49 6.30 9.36 5.03
C ILE A 49 6.64 10.71 4.39
N PRO A 50 7.57 10.77 3.43
CA PRO A 50 7.99 12.03 2.82
C PRO A 50 6.82 12.81 2.18
N GLY A 51 6.67 14.07 2.59
CA GLY A 51 5.71 15.01 2.01
C GLY A 51 4.27 14.89 2.51
N ARG A 52 4.02 14.10 3.56
CA ARG A 52 2.71 14.01 4.24
C ARG A 52 2.89 13.90 5.74
N ASP A 53 2.24 14.79 6.49
CA ASP A 53 2.34 14.83 7.96
C ASP A 53 1.14 14.14 8.66
N ASP A 54 -0.02 14.07 8.00
CA ASP A 54 -1.29 13.63 8.60
C ASP A 54 -1.76 12.22 8.15
N GLY A 55 -0.90 11.49 7.44
CA GLY A 55 -1.28 10.22 6.82
C GLY A 55 -1.61 10.33 5.33
N LEU A 56 -1.93 9.18 4.74
CA LEU A 56 -2.29 9.04 3.34
C LEU A 56 -3.80 8.84 3.18
N GLU A 57 -4.42 9.70 2.37
CA GLU A 57 -5.84 9.58 2.04
C GLU A 57 -6.08 8.46 1.03
N PRO A 58 -7.22 7.75 1.07
CA PRO A 58 -7.63 6.85 0.01
C PRO A 58 -7.62 7.58 -1.35
N GLY A 59 -7.04 6.95 -2.37
CA GLY A 59 -6.86 7.55 -3.68
C GLY A 59 -5.46 8.12 -3.92
N THR A 60 -4.69 8.41 -2.85
CA THR A 60 -3.33 8.95 -2.95
C THR A 60 -2.42 8.04 -3.75
N LEU A 61 -1.70 8.60 -4.73
CA LEU A 61 -0.70 7.88 -5.50
C LEU A 61 0.61 7.76 -4.70
N VAL A 62 1.20 6.58 -4.71
CA VAL A 62 2.44 6.29 -4.00
C VAL A 62 3.42 5.49 -4.85
N ILE A 63 4.70 5.65 -4.56
CA ILE A 63 5.77 4.77 -5.01
C ILE A 63 6.23 3.94 -3.82
N VAL A 64 6.30 2.62 -4.02
CA VAL A 64 6.61 1.66 -2.96
C VAL A 64 7.76 0.74 -3.34
N LEU A 65 8.49 0.25 -2.34
CA LEU A 65 9.47 -0.81 -2.52
C LEU A 65 8.77 -2.12 -2.90
N SER A 66 9.24 -2.75 -3.97
CA SER A 66 8.60 -3.93 -4.56
C SER A 66 8.67 -5.13 -3.62
N GLU A 67 9.81 -5.35 -2.98
CA GLU A 67 10.07 -6.44 -2.04
C GLU A 67 9.22 -6.37 -0.76
N SER A 68 8.75 -5.17 -0.41
CA SER A 68 7.99 -4.89 0.81
C SER A 68 6.48 -4.96 0.61
N ALA A 69 6.00 -4.92 -0.64
CA ALA A 69 4.57 -5.02 -0.95
C ALA A 69 4.11 -6.49 -0.99
N ARG A 70 3.33 -6.87 0.03
CA ARG A 70 2.85 -8.24 0.25
C ARG A 70 1.42 -8.38 -0.27
N LEU A 71 1.21 -9.26 -1.25
CA LEU A 71 -0.14 -9.54 -1.77
C LEU A 71 -1.02 -10.10 -0.67
N VAL A 72 -2.23 -9.55 -0.56
CA VAL A 72 -3.22 -9.93 0.44
C VAL A 72 -4.50 -10.48 -0.19
N GLU A 73 -5.09 -9.73 -1.12
CA GLU A 73 -6.31 -10.13 -1.84
C GLU A 73 -6.34 -9.46 -3.21
N ASP A 74 -6.65 -10.22 -4.27
CA ASP A 74 -6.70 -9.76 -5.66
C ASP A 74 -5.46 -8.94 -6.10
N ASP A 75 -5.57 -7.62 -6.10
CA ASP A 75 -4.51 -6.66 -6.45
C ASP A 75 -4.07 -5.78 -5.27
N LEU A 76 -4.60 -6.04 -4.07
CA LEU A 76 -4.32 -5.33 -2.84
C LEU A 76 -3.08 -5.89 -2.14
N HIS A 77 -2.21 -4.97 -1.78
CA HIS A 77 -0.94 -5.25 -1.12
C HIS A 77 -0.85 -4.51 0.21
N LEU A 78 -0.38 -5.18 1.25
CA LEU A 78 0.04 -4.51 2.47
C LEU A 78 1.47 -4.01 2.30
N VAL A 79 1.66 -2.73 2.63
CA VAL A 79 2.92 -2.01 2.53
C VAL A 79 3.20 -1.32 3.86
N PRO A 80 4.35 -1.54 4.51
CA PRO A 80 4.70 -0.81 5.72
C PRO A 80 5.09 0.63 5.38
N ASP A 81 4.82 1.59 6.26
CA ASP A 81 5.07 3.03 6.03
C ASP A 81 6.52 3.32 5.54
N PRO A 82 7.58 2.71 6.11
CA PRO A 82 8.96 2.94 5.66
C PRO A 82 9.26 2.46 4.23
N ALA A 83 8.37 1.64 3.64
CA ALA A 83 8.51 1.19 2.26
C ALA A 83 7.80 2.11 1.25
N ILE A 84 7.11 3.16 1.71
CA ILE A 84 6.50 4.20 0.89
C ILE A 84 7.55 5.30 0.70
N VAL A 85 8.17 5.34 -0.47
CA VAL A 85 9.35 6.18 -0.73
C VAL A 85 9.02 7.50 -1.42
N ALA A 86 7.82 7.63 -1.98
CA ALA A 86 7.33 8.88 -2.52
C ALA A 86 5.79 8.92 -2.55
N VAL A 87 5.25 10.12 -2.37
CA VAL A 87 3.82 10.43 -2.53
C VAL A 87 3.68 11.29 -3.78
N GLY A 88 2.81 10.86 -4.70
CA GLY A 88 2.46 11.60 -5.91
C GLY A 88 1.15 12.37 -5.75
N GLU A 89 0.97 13.38 -6.57
CA GLU A 89 -0.31 14.09 -6.72
C GLU A 89 -1.22 13.33 -7.68
N GLU A 90 -2.54 13.48 -7.51
CA GLU A 90 -3.50 13.02 -8.52
C GLU A 90 -3.20 13.72 -9.85
N LEU A 91 -3.10 12.94 -10.93
CA LEU A 91 -2.95 13.51 -12.26
C LEU A 91 -4.31 14.13 -12.67
N PRO A 92 -4.34 15.37 -13.16
CA PRO A 92 -5.56 16.07 -13.54
C PRO A 92 -6.30 15.41 -14.71
#